data_AF-A0A178DVB8-F1
#
_entry.id   AF-A0A178DVB8-F1
#
_cell.length_a   1.000
_cell.length_b   1.000
_cell.length_c   1.000
_cell.angle_alpha   90.00
_cell.angle_beta   90.00
_cell.angle_gamma   90.00
#
_symmetry.space_group_name_H-M   'P 1'
#
loop_
_entity.id
_entity.type
_entity.pdbx_description
1 polymer ?
#
loop_
_entity_poly.entity_id
_entity_poly.type
_entity_poly.pdbx_seq_one_letter_code
_entity_poly.pdbx_strand_id
1 'polypeptide(L)'
;MEAPLPSEVLEGIFAIDKPAHVSSADVLEKLQSTFATSSTFKPLLEHQPKRPSKDGSQVFRIGHGGTLDPMAEGVLIIGIGRGTKQLQQYLACSKTYETVVLFGVSTDTYDGTGVITGRAECKHITQELIKERLKGFQGTIQQTPPLYSALKINGVKACVYARREEEIPRQLESRQMQVDECILLNWYEAGQHDFTLPGETLPAAVPAARIRLTVCSGFYVRSFAHDLGVAAQSQAHMTSLLRTRQATFTARISQELPGYISALSYADLDYGEHVWGTKLRPQLERWVKTNPINNGHVNGRDQDTKIKLAADKAMRPRQRFRGEWMATEKSERVKQQGGKFKGKWSRKPAVNAFGTQHHEETTKA
;
A
#
# COMPACT_ATOMS: atom_id res chain seq x y z
N MET A 1 33.66 32.60 -11.67
CA MET A 1 32.61 31.56 -11.81
C MET A 1 32.45 30.93 -10.44
N GLU A 2 31.38 31.25 -9.73
CA GLU A 2 31.01 30.53 -8.50
C GLU A 2 30.80 29.06 -8.84
N ALA A 3 31.35 28.16 -8.01
CA ALA A 3 31.04 26.74 -8.10
C ALA A 3 29.51 26.57 -7.97
N PRO A 4 28.86 25.75 -8.82
CA PRO A 4 27.44 25.49 -8.67
C PRO A 4 27.19 24.95 -7.26
N LEU A 5 26.25 25.57 -6.55
CA LEU A 5 25.76 25.07 -5.26
C LEU A 5 25.45 23.57 -5.41
N PRO A 6 25.86 22.71 -4.44
CA PRO A 6 25.53 21.30 -4.51
C PRO A 6 24.01 21.19 -4.67
N SER A 7 23.58 20.56 -5.77
CA SER A 7 22.16 20.41 -6.09
C SER A 7 21.45 19.75 -4.89
N GLU A 8 20.47 20.45 -4.33
CA GLU A 8 19.73 19.97 -3.17
C GLU A 8 19.10 18.61 -3.49
N VAL A 9 19.37 17.61 -2.65
CA VAL A 9 18.82 16.27 -2.82
C VAL A 9 17.34 16.31 -2.45
N LEU A 10 16.47 16.26 -3.46
CA LEU A 10 15.03 16.22 -3.27
C LEU A 10 14.54 14.80 -2.99
N GLU A 11 13.88 14.65 -1.86
CA GLU A 11 13.26 13.41 -1.39
C GLU A 11 12.14 13.74 -0.42
N GLY A 12 11.28 12.77 -0.09
CA GLY A 12 10.21 13.00 0.88
C GLY A 12 8.90 12.32 0.54
N ILE A 13 7.81 12.97 0.96
CA ILE A 13 6.44 12.49 0.78
C ILE A 13 5.70 13.43 -0.18
N PHE A 14 4.97 12.83 -1.11
CA PHE A 14 4.00 13.50 -1.97
C PHE A 14 2.81 12.55 -2.22
N ALA A 15 1.84 12.95 -3.03
CA ALA A 15 0.76 12.08 -3.45
C ALA A 15 0.55 12.13 -4.96
N ILE A 16 0.08 11.00 -5.51
CA ILE A 16 -0.39 10.86 -6.89
C ILE A 16 -1.90 10.68 -6.86
N ASP A 17 -2.60 11.39 -7.73
CA ASP A 17 -4.01 11.17 -8.04
C ASP A 17 -4.10 10.02 -9.05
N LYS A 18 -4.22 8.80 -8.53
CA LYS A 18 -4.18 7.55 -9.30
C LYS A 18 -5.49 7.38 -10.09
N PRO A 19 -5.46 7.09 -11.40
CA PRO A 19 -6.67 6.79 -12.16
C PRO A 19 -7.17 5.37 -11.87
N ALA A 20 -8.41 5.08 -12.27
CA ALA A 20 -8.95 3.73 -12.25
C ALA A 20 -8.13 2.82 -13.19
N HIS A 21 -8.22 1.51 -12.93
CA HIS A 21 -7.60 0.45 -13.72
C HIS A 21 -6.06 0.42 -13.76
N VAL A 22 -5.39 1.30 -13.02
CA VAL A 22 -3.93 1.27 -12.81
C VAL A 22 -3.63 0.73 -11.42
N SER A 23 -2.75 -0.27 -11.28
CA SER A 23 -2.40 -0.79 -9.96
C SER A 23 -1.53 0.19 -9.16
N SER A 24 -1.56 0.12 -7.82
CA SER A 24 -0.63 0.91 -7.00
C SER A 24 0.85 0.57 -7.27
N ALA A 25 1.14 -0.64 -7.78
CA ALA A 25 2.49 -1.04 -8.16
C ALA A 25 2.91 -0.40 -9.49
N ASP A 26 1.99 -0.36 -10.47
CA ASP A 26 2.22 0.24 -11.78
C ASP A 26 2.54 1.75 -11.64
N VAL A 27 1.89 2.42 -10.69
CA VAL A 27 2.23 3.83 -10.35
C VAL A 27 3.68 3.96 -9.90
N LEU A 28 4.16 3.05 -9.04
CA LEU A 28 5.55 3.08 -8.60
C LEU A 28 6.51 2.77 -9.75
N GLU A 29 6.16 1.86 -10.65
CA GLU A 29 6.97 1.53 -11.83
C GLU A 29 7.06 2.72 -12.80
N LYS A 30 5.95 3.40 -13.08
CA LYS A 30 5.95 4.65 -13.87
C LYS A 30 6.79 5.73 -13.21
N LEU A 31 6.68 5.91 -11.90
CA LEU A 31 7.51 6.88 -11.17
C LEU A 31 9.00 6.53 -11.23
N GLN A 32 9.36 5.25 -11.15
CA GLN A 32 10.75 4.81 -11.31
C GLN A 32 11.30 5.20 -12.68
N SER A 33 10.55 4.93 -13.76
CA SER A 33 11.00 5.24 -15.12
C SER A 33 11.03 6.75 -15.38
N THR A 34 9.99 7.49 -14.98
CA THR A 34 9.91 8.95 -15.14
C THR A 34 11.02 9.67 -14.36
N PHE A 35 11.34 9.24 -13.14
CA PHE A 35 12.37 9.90 -12.33
C PHE A 35 13.80 9.49 -12.71
N ALA A 36 14.00 8.36 -13.37
CA ALA A 36 15.34 7.91 -13.77
C ALA A 36 15.98 8.83 -14.81
N THR A 37 15.18 9.50 -15.63
CA THR A 37 15.62 10.45 -16.66
C THR A 37 15.59 11.91 -16.19
N SER A 38 15.13 12.16 -14.95
CA SER A 38 14.91 13.49 -14.40
C SER A 38 16.20 14.14 -13.90
N SER A 39 16.37 15.42 -14.24
CA SER A 39 17.44 16.25 -13.68
C SER A 39 17.23 16.56 -12.20
N THR A 40 15.96 16.72 -11.77
CA THR A 40 15.53 16.94 -10.38
C THR A 40 15.96 15.81 -9.44
N PHE A 41 15.83 14.55 -9.87
CA PHE A 41 16.11 13.39 -9.02
C PHE A 41 17.48 12.74 -9.23
N LYS A 42 18.25 13.18 -10.23
CA LYS A 42 19.63 12.74 -10.45
C LYS A 42 20.50 12.83 -9.18
N PRO A 43 20.49 13.92 -8.39
CA PRO A 43 21.29 14.01 -7.16
C PRO A 43 20.88 12.96 -6.12
N LEU A 44 19.58 12.67 -6.00
CA LEU A 44 19.10 11.62 -5.09
C LEU A 44 19.62 10.25 -5.51
N LEU A 45 19.62 9.94 -6.81
CA LEU A 45 20.12 8.67 -7.32
C LEU A 45 21.63 8.52 -7.03
N GLU A 46 22.41 9.58 -7.20
CA GLU A 46 23.85 9.57 -6.92
C GLU A 46 24.18 9.38 -5.43
N HIS A 47 23.39 9.97 -4.53
CA HIS A 47 23.67 9.96 -3.09
C HIS A 47 22.97 8.83 -2.32
N GLN A 48 21.94 8.19 -2.88
CA GLN A 48 21.25 7.10 -2.18
C GLN A 48 22.12 5.83 -2.09
N PRO A 49 22.00 5.03 -1.00
CA PRO A 49 22.68 3.74 -0.91
C PRO A 49 22.33 2.84 -2.10
N LYS A 50 23.35 2.22 -2.72
CA LYS A 50 23.14 1.27 -3.82
C LYS A 50 22.20 0.16 -3.39
N ARG A 51 21.13 -0.03 -4.14
CA ARG A 51 20.16 -1.11 -3.95
C ARG A 51 20.45 -2.18 -4.99
N PRO A 52 20.61 -3.46 -4.62
CA PRO A 52 20.78 -4.51 -5.60
C PRO A 52 19.49 -4.66 -6.42
N SER A 53 19.57 -4.38 -7.72
CA SER A 53 18.57 -4.80 -8.70
C SER A 53 19.03 -6.11 -9.37
N LYS A 54 18.14 -6.80 -10.09
CA LYS A 54 18.49 -8.02 -10.82
C LYS A 54 19.43 -7.76 -12.00
N ASP A 55 19.41 -6.55 -12.55
CA ASP A 55 20.15 -6.12 -13.74
C ASP A 55 21.34 -5.19 -13.43
N GLY A 56 21.63 -4.92 -12.16
CA GLY A 56 22.70 -4.01 -11.73
C GLY A 56 22.38 -2.52 -11.83
N SER A 57 21.22 -2.14 -12.37
CA SER A 57 20.74 -0.75 -12.40
C SER A 57 20.48 -0.18 -11.00
N GLN A 58 20.74 1.12 -10.84
CA GLN A 58 20.38 1.82 -9.62
C GLN A 58 18.93 2.32 -9.71
N VAL A 59 18.07 1.84 -8.82
CA VAL A 59 16.64 2.20 -8.77
C VAL A 59 16.35 3.07 -7.55
N PHE A 60 15.38 3.98 -7.64
CA PHE A 60 15.01 4.81 -6.49
C PHE A 60 14.47 3.95 -5.35
N ARG A 61 14.79 4.35 -4.12
CA ARG A 61 14.07 3.88 -2.95
C ARG A 61 12.69 4.56 -2.91
N ILE A 62 11.68 3.93 -3.51
CA ILE A 62 10.30 4.41 -3.55
C ILE A 62 9.31 3.41 -2.95
N GLY A 63 8.19 3.89 -2.43
CA GLY A 63 7.08 3.07 -1.93
C GLY A 63 5.80 3.90 -1.74
N HIS A 64 4.69 3.26 -1.40
CA HIS A 64 3.40 3.93 -1.20
C HIS A 64 2.86 3.78 0.24
N GLY A 65 2.03 4.73 0.68
CA GLY A 65 1.50 4.87 2.05
C GLY A 65 0.13 4.22 2.27
N GLY A 66 -0.21 3.20 1.48
CA GLY A 66 -1.51 2.51 1.52
C GLY A 66 -2.02 2.17 0.13
N THR A 67 -2.18 0.88 -0.13
CA THR A 67 -2.65 0.36 -1.44
C THR A 67 -4.05 0.90 -1.76
N LEU A 68 -4.26 1.28 -3.02
CA LEU A 68 -5.58 1.39 -3.64
C LEU A 68 -5.80 0.17 -4.53
N ASP A 69 -7.01 -0.37 -4.50
CA ASP A 69 -7.44 -1.42 -5.43
C ASP A 69 -7.29 -0.91 -6.89
N PRO A 70 -7.03 -1.79 -7.88
CA PRO A 70 -6.83 -1.35 -9.26
C PRO A 70 -7.98 -0.51 -9.81
N MET A 71 -9.23 -0.90 -9.55
CA MET A 71 -10.43 -0.16 -9.97
C MET A 71 -10.63 1.17 -9.24
N ALA A 72 -9.94 1.40 -8.12
CA ALA A 72 -10.14 2.59 -7.31
C ALA A 72 -9.32 3.76 -7.84
N GLU A 73 -9.83 4.97 -7.67
CA GLU A 73 -9.19 6.24 -8.02
C GLU A 73 -8.71 6.99 -6.78
N GLY A 74 -7.92 8.04 -6.99
CA GLY A 74 -7.68 9.08 -6.02
C GLY A 74 -6.30 9.02 -5.37
N VAL A 75 -6.20 9.61 -4.18
CA VAL A 75 -4.95 9.91 -3.50
C VAL A 75 -4.17 8.64 -3.19
N LEU A 76 -2.99 8.48 -3.78
CA LEU A 76 -1.98 7.48 -3.43
C LEU A 76 -0.74 8.19 -2.90
N ILE A 77 -0.51 8.11 -1.58
CA ILE A 77 0.68 8.70 -0.96
C ILE A 77 1.92 7.94 -1.40
N ILE A 78 2.94 8.67 -1.84
CA ILE A 78 4.22 8.16 -2.29
C ILE A 78 5.33 8.69 -1.37
N GLY A 79 6.25 7.80 -1.03
CA GLY A 79 7.49 8.15 -0.35
C GLY A 79 8.67 7.82 -1.25
N ILE A 80 9.60 8.75 -1.37
CA ILE A 80 10.86 8.58 -2.09
C ILE A 80 12.04 8.92 -1.16
N GLY A 81 13.15 8.19 -1.27
CA GLY A 81 14.32 8.37 -0.40
C GLY A 81 13.99 8.17 1.08
N ARG A 82 14.37 9.14 1.92
CA ARG A 82 14.06 9.20 3.36
C ARG A 82 12.55 9.22 3.63
N GLY A 83 11.75 9.76 2.73
CA GLY A 83 10.28 9.77 2.83
C GLY A 83 9.69 8.36 2.98
N THR A 84 10.32 7.33 2.40
CA THR A 84 9.86 5.94 2.57
C THR A 84 9.81 5.47 4.02
N LYS A 85 10.62 6.07 4.92
CA LYS A 85 10.61 5.74 6.36
C LYS A 85 9.38 6.29 7.08
N GLN A 86 8.71 7.29 6.51
CA GLN A 86 7.51 7.91 7.09
C GLN A 86 6.21 7.27 6.58
N LEU A 87 6.25 6.36 5.61
CA LEU A 87 5.05 5.75 5.02
C LEU A 87 4.14 5.05 6.03
N GLN A 88 4.68 4.57 7.16
CA GLN A 88 3.88 3.92 8.21
C GLN A 88 2.85 4.87 8.84
N GLN A 89 3.15 6.15 9.02
CA GLN A 89 2.20 7.11 9.60
C GLN A 89 1.02 7.36 8.66
N TYR A 90 1.25 7.25 7.35
CA TYR A 90 0.20 7.39 6.33
C TYR A 90 -0.66 6.14 6.17
N LEU A 91 -0.13 4.97 6.53
CA LEU A 91 -0.97 3.78 6.71
C LEU A 91 -1.95 4.01 7.86
N ALA A 92 -1.47 4.58 8.98
CA ALA A 92 -2.20 4.80 10.23
C ALA A 92 -2.99 6.13 10.30
N CYS A 93 -3.38 6.73 9.18
CA CYS A 93 -4.19 7.96 9.15
C CYS A 93 -5.63 7.72 8.71
N SER A 94 -6.49 8.71 8.95
CA SER A 94 -7.85 8.75 8.41
C SER A 94 -7.86 8.96 6.89
N LYS A 95 -8.88 8.40 6.25
CA LYS A 95 -9.05 8.42 4.79
C LYS A 95 -10.50 8.76 4.49
N THR A 96 -10.71 9.58 3.46
CA THR A 96 -12.06 9.87 2.95
C THR A 96 -12.21 9.27 1.57
N TYR A 97 -13.35 8.61 1.38
CA TYR A 97 -13.73 7.94 0.16
C TYR A 97 -15.09 8.44 -0.31
N GLU A 98 -15.28 8.43 -1.63
CA GLU A 98 -16.59 8.43 -2.27
C GLU A 98 -16.71 7.15 -3.05
N THR A 99 -17.81 6.43 -2.87
CA THR A 99 -18.04 5.13 -3.49
C THR A 99 -19.45 5.03 -4.03
N VAL A 100 -19.64 4.29 -5.13
CA VAL A 100 -20.97 3.91 -5.59
C VAL A 100 -21.21 2.44 -5.24
N VAL A 101 -22.33 2.19 -4.57
CA VAL A 101 -22.85 0.86 -4.24
C VAL A 101 -24.03 0.56 -5.14
N LEU A 102 -23.98 -0.57 -5.83
CA LEU A 102 -25.03 -1.07 -6.72
C LEU A 102 -25.76 -2.23 -6.02
N PHE A 103 -27.08 -2.16 -5.92
CA PHE A 103 -27.88 -3.11 -5.15
C PHE A 103 -28.46 -4.26 -5.99
N GLY A 104 -28.89 -5.34 -5.34
CA GLY A 104 -29.50 -6.52 -5.94
C GLY A 104 -28.52 -7.62 -6.37
N VAL A 105 -27.20 -7.37 -6.36
CA VAL A 105 -26.17 -8.32 -6.79
C VAL A 105 -24.96 -8.28 -5.87
N SER A 106 -24.45 -9.44 -5.48
CA SER A 106 -23.15 -9.59 -4.81
C SER A 106 -22.14 -10.28 -5.72
N THR A 107 -20.87 -9.97 -5.50
CA THR A 107 -19.72 -10.58 -6.19
C THR A 107 -18.76 -11.22 -5.21
N ASP A 108 -17.85 -12.07 -5.68
CA ASP A 108 -16.84 -12.72 -4.85
C ASP A 108 -15.77 -11.74 -4.32
N THR A 109 -15.49 -10.66 -5.07
CA THR A 109 -14.56 -9.59 -4.67
C THR A 109 -15.22 -8.45 -3.89
N TYR A 110 -16.56 -8.47 -3.78
CA TYR A 110 -17.42 -7.38 -3.31
C TYR A 110 -17.29 -6.07 -4.12
N ASP A 111 -16.79 -6.17 -5.34
CA ASP A 111 -16.73 -5.07 -6.29
C ASP A 111 -17.09 -5.48 -7.72
N GLY A 112 -17.18 -4.50 -8.61
CA GLY A 112 -17.56 -4.68 -10.01
C GLY A 112 -16.54 -5.43 -10.87
N THR A 113 -15.39 -5.83 -10.33
CA THR A 113 -14.36 -6.59 -11.04
C THR A 113 -14.44 -8.11 -10.80
N GLY A 114 -15.25 -8.53 -9.83
CA GLY A 114 -15.44 -9.93 -9.49
C GLY A 114 -16.47 -10.64 -10.38
N VAL A 115 -16.79 -11.88 -10.00
CA VAL A 115 -17.88 -12.66 -10.60
C VAL A 115 -19.11 -12.62 -9.72
N ILE A 116 -20.30 -12.63 -10.33
CA ILE A 116 -21.56 -12.62 -9.60
C ILE A 116 -21.71 -13.92 -8.80
N THR A 117 -21.92 -13.80 -7.49
CA THR A 117 -22.13 -14.94 -6.57
C THR A 117 -23.56 -15.07 -6.09
N GLY A 118 -24.35 -13.99 -6.18
CA GLY A 118 -25.74 -13.99 -5.74
C GLY A 118 -26.54 -12.82 -6.28
N ARG A 119 -27.84 -13.04 -6.44
CA ARG A 119 -28.83 -12.02 -6.81
C ARG A 119 -29.95 -12.03 -5.76
N ALA A 120 -30.48 -10.86 -5.45
CA ALA A 120 -31.60 -10.70 -4.54
C ALA A 120 -32.55 -9.62 -5.06
N GLU A 121 -33.81 -9.68 -4.61
CA GLU A 121 -34.77 -8.61 -4.89
C GLU A 121 -34.28 -7.27 -4.32
N CYS A 122 -34.50 -6.20 -5.07
CA CYS A 122 -34.09 -4.84 -4.68
C CYS A 122 -35.18 -3.79 -4.93
N LYS A 123 -36.39 -4.20 -5.33
CA LYS A 123 -37.51 -3.26 -5.58
C LYS A 123 -37.95 -2.50 -4.33
N HIS A 124 -37.74 -3.09 -3.16
CA HIS A 124 -38.04 -2.47 -1.86
C HIS A 124 -36.96 -1.49 -1.39
N ILE A 125 -35.82 -1.40 -2.09
CA ILE A 125 -34.72 -0.53 -1.66
C ILE A 125 -34.99 0.89 -2.15
N THR A 126 -35.24 1.79 -1.19
CA THR A 126 -35.47 3.22 -1.45
C THR A 126 -34.35 4.08 -0.88
N GLN A 127 -34.31 5.34 -1.30
CA GLN A 127 -33.40 6.34 -0.74
C GLN A 127 -33.53 6.45 0.79
N GLU A 128 -34.76 6.43 1.31
CA GLU A 128 -35.07 6.54 2.73
C GLU A 128 -34.56 5.34 3.51
N LEU A 129 -34.75 4.13 2.98
CA LEU A 129 -34.23 2.90 3.58
C LEU A 129 -32.70 2.96 3.67
N ILE A 130 -32.02 3.36 2.59
CA ILE A 130 -30.55 3.45 2.61
C ILE A 130 -30.08 4.53 3.59
N LYS A 131 -30.71 5.71 3.62
CA LYS A 131 -30.40 6.74 4.62
C LYS A 131 -30.56 6.24 6.06
N GLU A 132 -31.59 5.42 6.32
CA GLU A 132 -31.81 4.81 7.63
C GLU A 132 -30.73 3.79 7.97
N ARG A 133 -30.41 2.87 7.05
CA ARG A 133 -29.40 1.84 7.25
C ARG A 133 -27.98 2.39 7.42
N LEU A 134 -27.62 3.48 6.72
CA LEU A 134 -26.31 4.12 6.85
C LEU A 134 -25.98 4.57 8.28
N LYS A 135 -27.00 4.88 9.11
CA LYS A 135 -26.79 5.25 10.53
C LYS A 135 -26.08 4.15 11.32
N GLY A 136 -26.32 2.87 10.98
CA GLY A 136 -25.65 1.73 11.61
C GLY A 136 -24.18 1.55 11.21
N PHE A 137 -23.71 2.29 10.21
CA PHE A 137 -22.33 2.23 9.70
C PHE A 137 -21.47 3.41 10.17
N GLN A 138 -22.01 4.32 10.99
CA GLN A 138 -21.28 5.43 11.57
C GLN A 138 -20.87 5.14 13.02
N GLY A 139 -19.72 5.65 13.45
CA GLY A 139 -19.16 5.44 14.77
C GLY A 139 -18.31 4.17 14.83
N THR A 140 -18.38 3.48 15.97
CA THR A 140 -17.64 2.23 16.19
C THR A 140 -18.44 1.04 15.66
N ILE A 141 -17.87 0.32 14.68
CA ILE A 141 -18.50 -0.85 14.06
C ILE A 141 -17.57 -2.05 14.04
N GLN A 142 -18.12 -3.24 13.83
CA GLN A 142 -17.36 -4.46 13.57
C GLN A 142 -17.35 -4.74 12.06
N GLN A 143 -16.17 -4.92 11.48
CA GLN A 143 -16.03 -5.22 10.05
C GLN A 143 -15.11 -6.42 9.82
N THR A 144 -15.57 -7.34 8.97
CA THR A 144 -14.75 -8.45 8.49
C THR A 144 -14.08 -8.05 7.17
N PRO A 145 -12.75 -8.15 7.06
CA PRO A 145 -12.05 -7.89 5.81
C PRO A 145 -12.54 -8.82 4.68
N PRO A 146 -12.51 -8.38 3.41
CA PRO A 146 -12.85 -9.26 2.30
C PRO A 146 -11.73 -10.28 2.06
N LEU A 147 -12.09 -11.43 1.49
CA LEU A 147 -11.13 -12.47 1.12
C LEU A 147 -10.08 -11.95 0.11
N TYR A 148 -10.52 -11.16 -0.87
CA TYR A 148 -9.66 -10.46 -1.82
C TYR A 148 -8.98 -9.23 -1.21
N SER A 149 -8.16 -9.41 -0.18
CA SER A 149 -7.41 -8.35 0.49
C SER A 149 -5.91 -8.65 0.59
N ALA A 150 -5.12 -7.59 0.84
CA ALA A 150 -3.70 -7.70 1.10
C ALA A 150 -3.35 -8.16 2.53
N LEU A 151 -4.37 -8.48 3.35
CA LEU A 151 -4.19 -8.99 4.70
C LEU A 151 -3.38 -10.29 4.65
N LYS A 152 -2.40 -10.47 5.54
CA LYS A 152 -1.59 -11.69 5.58
C LYS A 152 -2.16 -12.71 6.55
N ILE A 153 -2.31 -13.94 6.08
CA ILE A 153 -2.62 -15.14 6.84
C ILE A 153 -1.42 -16.06 6.70
N ASN A 154 -0.76 -16.40 7.82
CA ASN A 154 0.48 -17.20 7.83
C ASN A 154 1.57 -16.69 6.88
N GLY A 155 1.67 -15.36 6.72
CA GLY A 155 2.66 -14.71 5.86
C GLY A 155 2.26 -14.56 4.38
N VAL A 156 1.21 -15.23 3.93
CA VAL A 156 0.66 -15.18 2.57
C VAL A 156 -0.54 -14.23 2.54
N LYS A 157 -0.72 -13.44 1.48
CA LYS A 157 -1.87 -12.52 1.37
C LYS A 157 -3.18 -13.30 1.18
N ALA A 158 -4.28 -12.86 1.77
CA ALA A 158 -5.59 -13.50 1.67
C ALA A 158 -6.04 -13.65 0.20
N CYS A 159 -5.82 -12.62 -0.63
CA CYS A 159 -6.13 -12.69 -2.06
C CYS A 159 -5.34 -13.74 -2.85
N VAL A 160 -4.19 -14.21 -2.33
CA VAL A 160 -3.42 -15.29 -2.99
C VAL A 160 -4.10 -16.63 -2.80
N TYR A 161 -4.71 -16.89 -1.64
CA TYR A 161 -5.51 -18.09 -1.40
C TYR A 161 -6.72 -18.12 -2.33
N ALA A 162 -7.47 -17.00 -2.40
CA ALA A 162 -8.64 -16.87 -3.27
C ALA A 162 -8.31 -17.19 -4.75
N ARG A 163 -7.23 -16.62 -5.28
CA ARG A 163 -6.80 -16.80 -6.67
C ARG A 163 -6.30 -18.21 -6.99
N ARG A 164 -5.93 -18.98 -5.97
CA ARG A 164 -5.52 -20.38 -6.11
C ARG A 164 -6.66 -21.34 -5.82
N GLU A 165 -7.85 -20.82 -5.51
CA GLU A 165 -8.99 -21.61 -5.04
C GLU A 165 -8.63 -22.46 -3.81
N GLU A 166 -7.68 -21.97 -2.99
CA GLU A 166 -7.23 -22.62 -1.76
C GLU A 166 -8.05 -22.09 -0.58
N GLU A 167 -8.44 -23.00 0.33
CA GLU A 167 -9.05 -22.61 1.60
C GLU A 167 -8.07 -21.81 2.46
N ILE A 168 -8.56 -20.72 3.05
CA ILE A 168 -7.78 -19.99 4.04
C ILE A 168 -7.63 -20.84 5.31
N PRO A 169 -6.45 -20.88 5.93
CA PRO A 169 -6.19 -21.78 7.07
C PRO A 169 -6.93 -21.37 8.36
N ARG A 170 -7.64 -20.24 8.33
CA ARG A 170 -8.53 -19.77 9.40
C ARG A 170 -9.52 -18.76 8.82
N GLN A 171 -10.68 -18.63 9.47
CA GLN A 171 -11.65 -17.59 9.13
C GLN A 171 -11.07 -16.19 9.35
N LEU A 172 -11.50 -15.24 8.52
CA LEU A 172 -11.16 -13.84 8.70
C LEU A 172 -11.88 -13.29 9.93
N GLU A 173 -11.11 -12.81 10.90
CA GLU A 173 -11.63 -12.23 12.13
C GLU A 173 -12.18 -10.83 11.88
N SER A 174 -13.37 -10.58 12.42
CA SER A 174 -13.96 -9.25 12.49
C SER A 174 -13.14 -8.33 13.39
N ARG A 175 -13.05 -7.06 13.01
CA ARG A 175 -12.24 -6.04 13.71
C ARG A 175 -13.05 -4.79 13.94
N GLN A 176 -12.80 -4.15 15.08
CA GLN A 176 -13.38 -2.87 15.39
C GLN A 176 -12.82 -1.79 14.45
N MET A 177 -13.72 -1.06 13.79
CA MET A 177 -13.41 0.07 12.92
C MET A 177 -14.10 1.33 13.44
N GLN A 178 -13.44 2.46 13.26
CA GLN A 178 -14.03 3.76 13.52
C GLN A 178 -14.38 4.44 12.19
N VAL A 179 -15.64 4.85 12.07
CA VAL A 179 -16.20 5.58 10.93
C VAL A 179 -16.67 6.94 11.42
N ASP A 180 -15.92 7.99 11.07
CA ASP A 180 -16.22 9.35 11.50
C ASP A 180 -17.42 9.93 10.73
N GLU A 181 -17.53 9.58 9.44
CA GLU A 181 -18.57 10.06 8.53
C GLU A 181 -19.06 8.92 7.64
N CYS A 182 -20.38 8.81 7.47
CA CYS A 182 -21.03 7.90 6.54
C CYS A 182 -22.31 8.56 6.02
N ILE A 183 -22.24 9.18 4.83
CA ILE A 183 -23.34 10.00 4.31
C ILE A 183 -23.71 9.61 2.88
N LEU A 184 -25.01 9.63 2.59
CA LEU A 184 -25.50 9.51 1.22
C LEU A 184 -25.29 10.84 0.48
N LEU A 185 -24.55 10.80 -0.63
CA LEU A 185 -24.36 11.95 -1.52
C LEU A 185 -25.43 11.99 -2.61
N ASN A 186 -25.63 10.88 -3.32
CA ASN A 186 -26.59 10.77 -4.40
C ASN A 186 -27.31 9.43 -4.35
N TRP A 187 -28.58 9.45 -4.74
CA TRP A 187 -29.40 8.28 -4.99
C TRP A 187 -29.69 8.19 -6.49
N TYR A 188 -29.69 6.97 -7.01
CA TYR A 188 -30.04 6.68 -8.39
C TYR A 188 -31.13 5.62 -8.39
N GLU A 189 -32.29 5.96 -8.95
CA GLU A 189 -33.38 5.00 -9.15
C GLU A 189 -32.96 3.91 -10.17
N ALA A 190 -33.65 2.77 -10.12
CA ALA A 190 -33.42 1.69 -11.06
C ALA A 190 -33.57 2.18 -12.52
N GLY A 191 -32.51 2.01 -13.32
CA GLY A 191 -32.47 2.45 -14.72
C GLY A 191 -32.15 3.93 -14.94
N GLN A 192 -31.81 4.70 -13.90
CA GLN A 192 -31.42 6.12 -14.00
C GLN A 192 -29.91 6.37 -13.88
N HIS A 193 -29.09 5.39 -14.27
CA HIS A 193 -27.64 5.48 -14.24
C HIS A 193 -27.01 4.55 -15.27
N ASP A 194 -25.71 4.75 -15.56
CA ASP A 194 -24.96 3.95 -16.54
C ASP A 194 -24.08 2.86 -15.90
N PHE A 195 -24.18 2.62 -14.59
CA PHE A 195 -23.41 1.55 -13.93
C PHE A 195 -23.83 0.18 -14.45
N THR A 196 -22.84 -0.67 -14.75
CA THR A 196 -23.05 -2.02 -15.28
C THR A 196 -22.83 -3.10 -14.21
N LEU A 197 -23.42 -4.27 -14.43
CA LEU A 197 -23.07 -5.47 -13.67
C LEU A 197 -21.77 -6.09 -14.22
N PRO A 198 -21.04 -6.87 -13.39
CA PRO A 198 -19.83 -7.55 -13.86
C PRO A 198 -20.10 -8.43 -15.09
N GLY A 199 -19.32 -8.23 -16.15
CA GLY A 199 -19.44 -8.96 -17.41
C GLY A 199 -20.53 -8.46 -18.35
N GLU A 200 -21.31 -7.43 -17.96
CA GLU A 200 -22.38 -6.85 -18.78
C GLU A 200 -21.94 -5.51 -19.38
N THR A 201 -22.42 -5.21 -20.61
CA THR A 201 -22.14 -3.96 -21.32
C THR A 201 -23.28 -2.94 -21.22
N LEU A 202 -24.49 -3.41 -20.91
CA LEU A 202 -25.65 -2.56 -20.74
C LEU A 202 -25.77 -2.07 -19.29
N PRO A 203 -26.29 -0.84 -19.08
CA PRO A 203 -26.58 -0.36 -17.73
C PRO A 203 -27.53 -1.29 -16.97
N ALA A 204 -27.25 -1.47 -15.68
CA ALA A 204 -28.04 -2.29 -14.79
C ALA A 204 -29.37 -1.58 -14.44
N ALA A 205 -30.48 -2.32 -14.50
CA ALA A 205 -31.80 -1.84 -14.10
C ALA A 205 -32.09 -2.07 -12.60
N VAL A 206 -31.15 -1.67 -11.74
CA VAL A 206 -31.23 -1.79 -10.27
C VAL A 206 -30.86 -0.44 -9.63
N PRO A 207 -31.25 -0.12 -8.39
CA PRO A 207 -30.87 1.15 -7.79
C PRO A 207 -29.40 1.20 -7.40
N ALA A 208 -28.86 2.42 -7.27
CA ALA A 208 -27.50 2.67 -6.80
C ALA A 208 -27.43 3.85 -5.82
N ALA A 209 -26.41 3.86 -4.97
CA ALA A 209 -26.15 4.95 -4.03
C ALA A 209 -24.69 5.40 -4.08
N ARG A 210 -24.46 6.71 -4.23
CA ARG A 210 -23.14 7.32 -4.01
C ARG A 210 -23.03 7.73 -2.55
N ILE A 211 -22.01 7.25 -1.86
CA ILE A 211 -21.82 7.41 -0.42
C ILE A 211 -20.42 7.98 -0.16
N ARG A 212 -20.32 8.93 0.78
CA ARG A 212 -19.05 9.41 1.32
C ARG A 212 -18.78 8.80 2.67
N LEU A 213 -17.53 8.36 2.87
CA LEU A 213 -17.05 7.71 4.08
C LEU A 213 -15.77 8.39 4.55
N THR A 214 -15.69 8.78 5.82
CA THR A 214 -14.41 9.13 6.47
C THR A 214 -14.11 8.07 7.53
N VAL A 215 -13.02 7.33 7.36
CA VAL A 215 -12.75 6.08 8.08
C VAL A 215 -11.32 5.99 8.59
N CYS A 216 -11.13 5.17 9.63
CA CYS A 216 -9.83 4.85 10.17
C CYS A 216 -8.98 3.96 9.24
N SER A 217 -7.75 3.68 9.66
CA SER A 217 -6.89 2.71 8.98
C SER A 217 -7.50 1.29 9.06
N GLY A 218 -7.32 0.52 7.99
CA GLY A 218 -7.76 -0.88 7.93
C GLY A 218 -9.22 -1.09 7.51
N PHE A 219 -10.00 -0.02 7.33
CA PHE A 219 -11.37 -0.11 6.81
C PHE A 219 -11.40 -0.54 5.34
N TYR A 220 -12.30 -1.46 5.01
CA TYR A 220 -12.53 -1.97 3.66
C TYR A 220 -13.88 -1.47 3.12
N VAL A 221 -13.83 -0.56 2.14
CA VAL A 221 -15.04 -0.01 1.50
C VAL A 221 -15.83 -1.09 0.74
N ARG A 222 -15.14 -2.11 0.22
CA ARG A 222 -15.76 -3.29 -0.40
C ARG A 222 -16.61 -4.10 0.58
N SER A 223 -16.10 -4.39 1.79
CA SER A 223 -16.90 -5.03 2.84
C SER A 223 -18.09 -4.16 3.22
N PHE A 224 -17.89 -2.85 3.37
CA PHE A 224 -19.00 -1.92 3.64
C PHE A 224 -20.10 -1.98 2.57
N ALA A 225 -19.75 -2.01 1.28
CA ALA A 225 -20.74 -2.11 0.21
C ALA A 225 -21.56 -3.40 0.30
N HIS A 226 -20.90 -4.53 0.56
CA HIS A 226 -21.56 -5.81 0.78
C HIS A 226 -22.48 -5.79 2.02
N ASP A 227 -21.94 -5.36 3.16
CA ASP A 227 -22.65 -5.32 4.44
C ASP A 227 -23.86 -4.38 4.39
N LEU A 228 -23.79 -3.27 3.65
CA LEU A 228 -24.92 -2.37 3.42
C LEU A 228 -26.04 -3.06 2.63
N GLY A 229 -25.71 -3.86 1.62
CA GLY A 229 -26.67 -4.69 0.90
C GLY A 229 -27.37 -5.70 1.81
N VAL A 230 -26.61 -6.37 2.67
CA VAL A 230 -27.16 -7.32 3.66
C VAL A 230 -28.08 -6.60 4.67
N ALA A 231 -27.67 -5.43 5.17
CA ALA A 231 -28.47 -4.62 6.08
C ALA A 231 -29.78 -4.12 5.45
N ALA A 232 -29.79 -3.89 4.12
CA ALA A 232 -30.97 -3.57 3.33
C ALA A 232 -31.82 -4.81 2.94
N GLN A 233 -31.51 -5.99 3.50
CA GLN A 233 -32.18 -7.26 3.19
C GLN A 233 -32.10 -7.61 1.70
N SER A 234 -30.95 -7.36 1.09
CA SER A 234 -30.67 -7.66 -0.32
C SER A 234 -29.20 -8.07 -0.48
N GLN A 235 -28.64 -7.82 -1.65
CA GLN A 235 -27.22 -7.98 -1.97
C GLN A 235 -26.71 -6.66 -2.55
N ALA A 236 -25.40 -6.41 -2.46
CA ALA A 236 -24.79 -5.27 -3.09
C ALA A 236 -23.29 -5.49 -3.32
N HIS A 237 -22.73 -4.68 -4.21
CA HIS A 237 -21.29 -4.59 -4.44
C HIS A 237 -20.89 -3.17 -4.80
N MET A 238 -19.61 -2.89 -4.66
CA MET A 238 -19.02 -1.60 -5.02
C MET A 238 -18.75 -1.51 -6.53
N THR A 239 -19.27 -0.50 -7.22
CA THR A 239 -18.99 -0.30 -8.66
C THR A 239 -17.92 0.77 -8.93
N SER A 240 -17.76 1.73 -8.02
CA SER A 240 -16.69 2.73 -8.10
C SER A 240 -16.16 3.14 -6.73
N LEU A 241 -14.90 3.58 -6.70
CA LEU A 241 -14.25 4.04 -5.49
C LEU A 241 -13.27 5.15 -5.81
N LEU A 242 -13.42 6.30 -5.14
CA LEU A 242 -12.50 7.42 -5.20
C LEU A 242 -12.01 7.72 -3.78
N ARG A 243 -10.71 7.57 -3.51
CA ARG A 243 -10.10 8.09 -2.27
C ARG A 243 -9.84 9.58 -2.42
N THR A 244 -10.80 10.40 -2.01
CA THR A 244 -10.74 11.86 -2.12
C THR A 244 -9.69 12.47 -1.21
N ARG A 245 -9.38 11.84 -0.07
CA ARG A 245 -8.40 12.34 0.90
C ARG A 245 -7.63 11.21 1.60
N GLN A 246 -6.35 11.44 1.85
CA GLN A 246 -5.56 10.68 2.81
C GLN A 246 -4.63 11.63 3.57
N ALA A 247 -4.74 11.67 4.90
CA ALA A 247 -4.08 12.69 5.73
C ALA A 247 -4.34 14.10 5.17
N THR A 248 -3.29 14.89 4.93
CA THR A 248 -3.36 16.25 4.37
C THR A 248 -3.36 16.27 2.83
N PHE A 249 -3.38 15.12 2.16
CA PHE A 249 -3.39 15.04 0.70
C PHE A 249 -4.81 14.84 0.16
N THR A 250 -5.14 15.57 -0.89
CA THR A 250 -6.46 15.56 -1.54
C THR A 250 -6.36 15.22 -3.03
N ALA A 251 -7.37 14.53 -3.56
CA ALA A 251 -7.52 14.29 -4.99
C ALA A 251 -8.03 15.57 -5.68
N ARG A 252 -7.89 15.66 -7.00
CA ARG A 252 -8.25 16.87 -7.79
C ARG A 252 -9.70 17.35 -7.63
N ILE A 253 -10.61 16.48 -7.21
CA ILE A 253 -12.04 16.77 -7.06
C ILE A 253 -12.36 17.43 -5.71
N SER A 254 -11.44 17.38 -4.74
CA SER A 254 -11.62 18.07 -3.47
C SER A 254 -11.13 19.51 -3.60
N GLN A 255 -12.00 20.48 -3.34
CA GLN A 255 -11.69 21.91 -3.33
C GLN A 255 -10.33 22.17 -2.66
N GLU A 256 -9.54 23.10 -3.23
CA GLU A 256 -8.28 23.54 -2.63
C GLU A 256 -8.58 24.23 -1.29
N LEU A 257 -8.60 23.44 -0.23
CA LEU A 257 -8.84 23.92 1.12
C LEU A 257 -7.49 24.31 1.75
N PRO A 258 -7.42 25.46 2.45
CA PRO A 258 -6.23 25.84 3.20
C PRO A 258 -5.75 24.70 4.10
N GLY A 259 -4.46 24.35 4.01
CA GLY A 259 -3.84 23.28 4.81
C GLY A 259 -3.82 21.91 4.14
N TYR A 260 -4.44 21.74 2.97
CA TYR A 260 -4.33 20.51 2.17
C TYR A 260 -3.35 20.65 1.01
N ILE A 261 -2.83 19.52 0.55
CA ILE A 261 -1.88 19.42 -0.56
C ILE A 261 -2.53 18.60 -1.67
N SER A 262 -2.72 19.23 -2.84
CA SER A 262 -3.24 18.54 -4.02
C SER A 262 -2.27 17.47 -4.50
N ALA A 263 -2.79 16.27 -4.71
CA ALA A 263 -2.04 15.19 -5.31
C ALA A 263 -1.69 15.51 -6.78
N LEU A 264 -0.49 15.13 -7.21
CA LEU A 264 -0.04 15.28 -8.59
C LEU A 264 -0.90 14.40 -9.50
N SER A 265 -1.36 14.94 -10.62
CA SER A 265 -2.10 14.16 -11.62
C SER A 265 -1.23 13.03 -12.15
N TYR A 266 -1.75 11.80 -12.22
CA TYR A 266 -1.04 10.71 -12.89
C TYR A 266 -0.74 10.98 -14.37
N ALA A 267 -1.60 11.77 -15.04
CA ALA A 267 -1.39 12.18 -16.43
C ALA A 267 -0.30 13.25 -16.56
N ASP A 268 0.02 14.02 -15.50
CA ASP A 268 1.13 14.99 -15.56
C ASP A 268 2.47 14.27 -15.82
N LEU A 269 2.60 13.01 -15.40
CA LEU A 269 3.80 12.18 -15.58
C LEU A 269 4.04 11.77 -17.05
N ASP A 270 3.04 11.90 -17.92
CA ASP A 270 3.19 11.64 -19.36
C ASP A 270 3.80 12.84 -20.11
N TYR A 271 3.89 13.98 -19.44
CA TYR A 271 4.52 15.19 -19.97
C TYR A 271 5.96 15.34 -19.44
N GLY A 272 6.67 16.34 -19.96
CA GLY A 272 8.04 16.60 -19.55
C GLY A 272 8.17 17.07 -18.10
N GLU A 273 9.40 17.01 -17.57
CA GLU A 273 9.75 17.45 -16.21
C GLU A 273 9.34 18.90 -15.90
N HIS A 274 9.24 19.75 -16.90
CA HIS A 274 8.73 21.12 -16.75
C HIS A 274 7.25 21.18 -16.33
N VAL A 275 6.45 20.12 -16.55
CA VAL A 275 5.03 20.05 -16.16
C VAL A 275 4.88 19.44 -14.76
N TRP A 276 5.33 18.20 -14.56
CA TRP A 276 5.15 17.53 -13.28
C TRP A 276 6.13 18.02 -12.22
N GLY A 277 7.34 18.43 -12.62
CA GLY A 277 8.40 18.87 -11.71
C GLY A 277 8.08 20.20 -11.05
N THR A 278 7.44 21.13 -11.75
CA THR A 278 6.99 22.43 -11.20
C THR A 278 5.93 22.27 -10.12
N LYS A 279 5.09 21.24 -10.21
CA LYS A 279 4.06 20.89 -9.21
C LYS A 279 4.63 20.11 -8.02
N LEU A 280 5.60 19.22 -8.27
CA LEU A 280 6.14 18.31 -7.27
C LEU A 280 7.25 18.95 -6.42
N ARG A 281 8.15 19.71 -7.04
CA ARG A 281 9.34 20.29 -6.40
C ARG A 281 9.03 21.11 -5.15
N PRO A 282 8.05 22.03 -5.13
CA PRO A 282 7.73 22.81 -3.92
C PRO A 282 7.29 21.93 -2.74
N GLN A 283 6.62 20.81 -3.02
CA GLN A 283 6.18 19.86 -1.98
C GLN A 283 7.40 19.17 -1.34
N LEU A 284 8.36 18.74 -2.16
CA LEU A 284 9.57 18.06 -1.69
C LEU A 284 10.55 19.01 -1.02
N GLU A 285 10.75 20.22 -1.54
CA GLU A 285 11.58 21.26 -0.90
C GLU A 285 11.03 21.60 0.49
N ARG A 286 9.71 21.78 0.61
CA ARG A 286 9.05 21.97 1.91
C ARG A 286 9.26 20.77 2.84
N TRP A 287 9.20 19.56 2.31
CA TRP A 287 9.43 18.34 3.10
C TRP A 287 10.88 18.27 3.58
N VAL A 288 11.87 18.51 2.71
CA VAL A 288 13.30 18.47 3.06
C VAL A 288 13.61 19.51 4.13
N LYS A 289 13.10 20.75 3.97
CA LYS A 289 13.28 21.83 4.95
C LYS A 289 12.69 21.48 6.33
N THR A 290 11.54 20.81 6.37
CA THR A 290 10.89 20.39 7.63
C THR A 290 11.45 19.08 8.20
N ASN A 291 12.26 18.35 7.42
CA ASN A 291 12.88 17.08 7.80
C ASN A 291 14.40 17.12 7.51
N PRO A 292 15.17 17.97 8.21
CA PRO A 292 16.62 18.09 7.97
C PRO A 292 17.36 16.77 8.24
N ILE A 293 18.48 16.56 7.54
CA ILE A 293 19.35 15.40 7.80
C ILE A 293 19.99 15.61 9.18
N ASN A 294 19.69 14.71 10.12
CA ASN A 294 20.42 14.66 11.38
C ASN A 294 21.82 14.09 11.11
N ASN A 295 22.82 14.97 11.00
CA ASN A 295 24.24 14.63 10.83
C ASN A 295 24.89 14.07 12.10
N GLY A 296 24.14 13.89 13.19
CA GLY A 296 24.61 13.19 14.38
C GLY A 296 24.85 11.72 14.05
N HIS A 297 26.08 11.24 14.22
CA HIS A 297 26.45 9.82 14.18
C HIS A 297 25.44 8.96 14.97
N VAL A 298 24.50 8.30 14.30
CA VAL A 298 23.62 7.30 14.92
C VAL A 298 24.31 5.94 14.88
N ASN A 299 25.49 5.83 15.50
CA ASN A 299 26.06 4.54 15.91
C ASN A 299 25.55 4.15 17.31
N GLY A 300 24.28 4.43 17.58
CA GLY A 300 23.57 4.01 18.76
C GLY A 300 22.07 4.16 18.54
N ARG A 301 21.30 3.10 18.80
CA ARG A 301 19.85 3.25 18.94
C ARG A 301 19.58 4.26 20.04
N ASP A 302 18.58 5.11 19.83
CA ASP A 302 18.13 6.06 20.83
C ASP A 302 17.77 5.35 22.17
N GLN A 303 17.94 6.05 23.29
CA GLN A 303 17.88 5.49 24.64
C GLN A 303 16.50 4.85 24.90
N ASP A 304 15.42 5.50 24.44
CA ASP A 304 14.05 4.97 24.55
C ASP A 304 13.85 3.70 23.73
N THR A 305 14.49 3.63 22.56
CA THR A 305 14.44 2.44 21.71
C THR A 305 15.19 1.28 22.36
N LYS A 306 16.32 1.55 23.04
CA LYS A 306 17.05 0.54 23.83
C LYS A 306 16.22 0.04 25.02
N ILE A 307 15.56 0.94 25.74
CA ILE A 307 14.71 0.60 26.89
C ILE A 307 13.52 -0.24 26.45
N LYS A 308 12.80 0.16 25.40
CA LYS A 308 11.69 -0.64 24.84
C LYS A 308 12.13 -2.02 24.38
N LEU A 309 13.23 -2.13 23.64
CA LEU A 309 13.74 -3.43 23.18
C LEU A 309 14.19 -4.33 24.34
N ALA A 310 14.72 -3.75 25.43
CA ALA A 310 15.08 -4.50 26.63
C ALA A 310 13.84 -5.01 27.37
N ALA A 311 12.81 -4.17 27.52
CA ALA A 311 11.54 -4.55 28.12
C ALA A 311 10.82 -5.64 27.30
N ASP A 312 10.74 -5.49 25.98
CA ASP A 312 10.17 -6.49 25.06
C ASP A 312 10.95 -7.82 25.11
N LYS A 313 12.27 -7.77 25.24
CA LYS A 313 13.10 -8.98 25.37
C LYS A 313 12.87 -9.68 26.71
N ALA A 314 12.59 -8.94 27.77
CA ALA A 314 12.29 -9.49 29.10
C ALA A 314 10.89 -10.12 29.17
N MET A 315 9.90 -9.55 28.48
CA MET A 315 8.52 -10.08 28.48
C MET A 315 8.27 -11.19 27.45
N ARG A 316 9.20 -11.44 26.52
CA ARG A 316 9.01 -12.48 25.50
C ARG A 316 9.00 -13.88 26.13
N PRO A 317 7.92 -14.66 25.98
CA PRO A 317 7.88 -16.03 26.49
C PRO A 317 8.95 -16.87 25.80
N ARG A 318 9.75 -17.60 26.60
CA ARG A 318 10.77 -18.50 26.07
C ARG A 318 10.06 -19.63 25.32
N GLN A 319 10.60 -20.00 24.16
CA GLN A 319 10.03 -21.07 23.34
C GLN A 319 10.84 -22.36 23.57
N ARG A 320 10.18 -23.51 23.66
CA ARG A 320 10.85 -24.81 23.84
C ARG A 320 11.14 -25.47 22.49
N PHE A 321 12.23 -26.23 22.42
CA PHE A 321 12.60 -27.08 21.29
C PHE A 321 13.09 -28.43 21.82
N ARG A 322 12.42 -29.53 21.42
CA ARG A 322 12.71 -30.91 21.88
C ARG A 322 12.80 -31.08 23.41
N GLY A 323 11.87 -30.46 24.14
CA GLY A 323 11.80 -30.57 25.61
C GLY A 323 12.65 -29.56 26.38
N GLU A 324 13.65 -28.94 25.76
CA GLU A 324 14.50 -27.92 26.37
C GLU A 324 14.09 -26.50 25.97
N TRP A 325 14.48 -25.51 26.78
CA TRP A 325 14.31 -24.10 26.42
C TRP A 325 15.27 -23.73 25.27
N MET A 326 14.76 -23.04 24.24
CA MET A 326 15.62 -22.52 23.18
C MET A 326 16.61 -21.49 23.75
N ALA A 327 17.85 -21.57 23.29
CA ALA A 327 18.88 -20.62 23.62
C ALA A 327 18.48 -19.17 23.25
N THR A 328 18.96 -18.20 24.02
CA THR A 328 18.56 -16.80 23.81
C THR A 328 19.32 -16.19 22.63
N GLU A 329 20.58 -16.58 22.46
CA GLU A 329 21.42 -16.16 21.34
C GLU A 329 21.12 -16.92 20.05
N LYS A 330 21.20 -16.20 18.93
CA LYS A 330 20.91 -16.76 17.60
C LYS A 330 21.94 -17.83 17.19
N SER A 331 23.19 -17.61 17.53
CA SER A 331 24.32 -18.54 17.30
C SER A 331 24.06 -19.89 17.97
N GLU A 332 23.65 -19.86 19.24
CA GLU A 332 23.36 -21.04 20.03
C GLU A 332 22.08 -21.74 19.59
N ARG A 333 21.01 -21.01 19.24
CA ARG A 333 19.79 -21.61 18.67
C ARG A 333 20.06 -22.38 17.38
N VAL A 334 20.86 -21.80 16.50
CA VAL A 334 21.23 -22.46 15.24
C VAL A 334 22.01 -23.74 15.51
N LYS A 335 22.91 -23.75 16.51
CA LYS A 335 23.61 -24.98 16.95
C LYS A 335 22.67 -26.00 17.59
N GLN A 336 21.76 -25.57 18.47
CA GLN A 336 20.78 -26.42 19.16
C GLN A 336 19.80 -27.11 18.17
N GLN A 337 19.58 -26.49 17.00
CA GLN A 337 18.78 -27.02 15.90
C GLN A 337 19.61 -27.84 14.89
N GLY A 338 20.89 -28.14 15.17
CA GLY A 338 21.77 -28.93 14.30
C GLY A 338 22.39 -28.16 13.13
N GLY A 339 22.24 -26.83 13.09
CA GLY A 339 22.81 -25.96 12.04
C GLY A 339 24.19 -25.43 12.37
N LYS A 340 25.00 -25.12 11.34
CA LYS A 340 26.28 -24.39 11.48
C LYS A 340 26.04 -22.89 11.33
N PHE A 341 26.28 -22.12 12.40
CA PHE A 341 26.18 -20.66 12.37
C PHE A 341 27.36 -20.04 11.58
N LYS A 342 27.09 -19.47 10.41
CA LYS A 342 28.05 -18.65 9.67
C LYS A 342 27.85 -17.18 10.05
N GLY A 343 28.83 -16.60 10.75
CA GLY A 343 28.84 -15.17 11.06
C GLY A 343 28.91 -14.31 9.79
N LYS A 344 28.53 -13.03 9.88
CA LYS A 344 28.46 -12.08 8.75
C LYS A 344 29.80 -11.82 8.01
N TRP A 345 30.92 -12.37 8.48
CA TRP A 345 32.27 -12.08 7.97
C TRP A 345 33.14 -13.30 7.65
N SER A 346 32.59 -14.52 7.62
CA SER A 346 33.37 -15.67 7.16
C SER A 346 33.47 -15.70 5.63
N ARG A 347 34.31 -14.81 5.05
CA ARG A 347 34.89 -15.00 3.70
C ARG A 347 35.94 -16.11 3.80
N LYS A 348 35.92 -17.07 2.87
CA LYS A 348 37.02 -18.02 2.71
C LYS A 348 38.30 -17.24 2.31
N PRO A 349 39.49 -17.58 2.83
CA PRO A 349 40.73 -17.02 2.30
C PRO A 349 40.88 -17.46 0.84
N ALA A 350 41.22 -16.52 -0.04
CA ALA A 350 41.67 -16.85 -1.39
C ALA A 350 43.03 -17.53 -1.28
N VAL A 351 43.16 -18.74 -1.83
CA VAL A 351 44.43 -19.43 -1.93
C VAL A 351 45.16 -18.85 -3.14
N ASN A 352 46.21 -18.07 -2.88
CA ASN A 352 47.24 -17.78 -3.87
C ASN A 352 48.23 -18.95 -3.87
N ALA A 353 48.46 -19.57 -5.02
CA ALA A 353 49.62 -20.41 -5.26
C ALA A 353 50.13 -20.12 -6.68
N PHE A 354 51.10 -19.22 -6.76
CA PHE A 354 52.09 -19.18 -7.84
C PHE A 354 53.25 -20.09 -7.45
N GLY A 355 53.79 -20.84 -8.42
CA GLY A 355 55.03 -21.61 -8.32
C GLY A 355 54.92 -22.93 -9.09
N THR A 356 55.20 -22.97 -10.39
CA THR A 356 56.50 -23.20 -11.07
C THR A 356 56.61 -24.61 -11.68
N GLN A 357 56.61 -24.60 -13.02
CA GLN A 357 57.25 -25.49 -14.02
C GLN A 357 57.68 -26.92 -13.64
N HIS A 358 57.31 -27.88 -14.49
CA HIS A 358 58.27 -28.75 -15.18
C HIS A 358 57.70 -29.29 -16.50
N HIS A 359 58.54 -29.24 -17.53
CA HIS A 359 58.41 -29.89 -18.83
C HIS A 359 58.36 -31.42 -18.68
N GLU A 360 57.58 -32.11 -19.52
CA GLU A 360 58.04 -33.28 -20.27
C GLU A 360 57.10 -33.62 -21.44
N GLU A 361 57.73 -33.91 -22.57
CA GLU A 361 57.15 -34.40 -23.83
C GLU A 361 56.54 -35.80 -23.65
N THR A 362 55.52 -36.15 -24.44
CA THR A 362 55.58 -37.27 -25.42
C THR A 362 54.23 -37.62 -26.06
N THR A 363 54.24 -37.57 -27.40
CA THR A 363 53.65 -38.47 -28.41
C THR A 363 52.21 -39.03 -28.33
N LYS A 364 51.50 -38.72 -29.43
CA LYS A 364 50.54 -39.52 -30.21
C LYS A 364 50.29 -40.99 -29.78
N ALA A 365 48.99 -41.33 -29.78
CA ALA A 365 48.44 -42.38 -30.64
C ALA A 365 47.08 -41.89 -31.18
#